data_AF-A0A135VK63-F1
#
_entry.id   AF-A0A135VK63-F1
#
_cell.length_a   1.000
_cell.length_b   1.000
_cell.length_c   1.000
_cell.angle_alpha   90.00
_cell.angle_beta   90.00
_cell.angle_gamma   90.00
#
_symmetry.space_group_name_H-M   'P 1'
#
loop_
_entity.id
_entity.type
_entity.pdbx_description
1 polymer ?
#
loop_
_entity_poly.entity_id
_entity_poly.type
_entity_poly.pdbx_seq_one_letter_code
_entity_poly.pdbx_strand_id
1 'polypeptide(L)' 'MHDLGILGSTDPVAIDHATLEVMKNASLNTQSGGRSEFENLVNRSELIFSHGERIGLGSTIYELIRLTRERE' A
#
# COMPACT_ATOMS: atom_id res chain seq x y z
N MET A 1 10.38 8.40 -6.89
CA MET A 1 9.20 8.27 -6.03
C MET A 1 9.21 9.48 -5.12
N HIS A 2 8.16 10.32 -5.17
CA HIS A 2 8.00 11.37 -4.17
C HIS A 2 7.65 10.71 -2.83
N ASP A 3 7.89 11.40 -1.71
CA ASP A 3 7.47 10.90 -0.41
C ASP A 3 5.95 10.65 -0.41
N LEU A 4 5.55 9.46 0.03
CA LEU A 4 4.14 9.06 0.13
C LEU A 4 3.51 9.47 1.47
N GLY A 5 4.34 9.91 2.43
CA GLY A 5 3.93 10.20 3.79
C GLY A 5 3.91 8.96 4.68
N ILE A 6 3.22 9.07 5.81
CA ILE A 6 3.09 8.00 6.81
C ILE A 6 1.67 7.46 6.75
N LEU A 7 1.55 6.14 6.58
CA LEU A 7 0.29 5.41 6.70
C LEU A 7 0.13 4.90 8.13
N GLY A 8 -1.09 4.87 8.64
CA GLY A 8 -1.39 4.41 10.00
C GLY A 8 -2.73 3.69 10.06
N SER A 9 -2.75 2.51 10.69
CA SER A 9 -3.93 1.71 10.96
C SER A 9 -3.63 0.75 12.12
N THR A 10 -4.68 0.30 12.82
CA THR A 10 -4.60 -0.83 13.75
C THR A 10 -4.87 -2.17 13.06
N ASP A 11 -5.36 -2.14 11.82
CA ASP A 11 -5.53 -3.33 10.98
C ASP A 11 -4.27 -3.54 10.12
N PRO A 12 -3.49 -4.61 10.38
CA PRO A 12 -2.24 -4.88 9.69
C PRO A 12 -2.42 -5.23 8.20
N VAL A 13 -3.53 -5.87 7.82
CA VAL A 13 -3.80 -6.20 6.41
C VAL A 13 -4.19 -4.92 5.66
N ALA A 14 -4.98 -4.06 6.29
CA ALA A 14 -5.40 -2.80 5.69
C ALA A 14 -4.21 -1.89 5.40
N ILE A 15 -3.26 -1.75 6.33
CA ILE A 15 -2.09 -0.87 6.13
C ILE A 15 -1.14 -1.39 5.06
N ASP A 16 -0.89 -2.70 5.00
CA ASP A 16 -0.03 -3.29 3.98
C ASP A 16 -0.68 -3.18 2.58
N HIS A 17 -1.98 -3.44 2.50
CA HIS A 17 -2.74 -3.30 1.25
C HIS A 17 -2.79 -1.83 0.79
N ALA A 18 -3.08 -0.90 1.69
CA ALA A 18 -3.05 0.53 1.41
C ALA A 18 -1.67 1.01 0.92
N THR A 19 -0.60 0.50 1.52
CA THR A 19 0.78 0.81 1.10
C THR A 19 1.01 0.38 -0.34
N LEU A 20 0.62 -0.85 -0.70
CA LEU A 20 0.76 -1.34 -2.07
C LEU A 20 -0.04 -0.51 -3.07
N GLU A 21 -1.28 -0.13 -2.74
CA GLU A 21 -2.13 0.70 -3.59
C GLU A 21 -1.55 2.10 -3.82
N VAL A 22 -1.02 2.74 -2.77
CA VAL A 22 -0.35 4.03 -2.91
C VAL A 22 0.93 3.90 -3.77
N MET A 23 1.70 2.81 -3.60
CA MET A 23 2.88 2.53 -4.42
C MET A 23 2.53 2.31 -5.91
N LYS A 24 1.46 1.56 -6.21
CA LYS A 24 0.98 1.33 -7.58
C LYS A 24 0.65 2.65 -8.30
N ASN A 25 0.07 3.61 -7.57
CA ASN A 25 -0.33 4.90 -8.10
C ASN A 25 0.80 5.96 -8.08
N ALA A 26 1.95 5.66 -7.48
CA ALA A 26 3.06 6.58 -7.40
C ALA A 26 3.81 6.72 -8.73
N SER A 27 4.30 7.93 -9.03
CA SER A 27 5.17 8.14 -10.19
C SER A 27 6.49 7.39 -10.00
N LEU A 28 6.73 6.43 -10.90
CA LEU A 28 7.96 5.65 -10.93
C LEU A 28 9.17 6.55 -11.16
N ASN A 29 10.25 6.27 -10.43
CA ASN A 29 11.53 6.90 -10.73
C ASN A 29 12.06 6.29 -12.04
N THR A 30 12.23 7.11 -13.07
CA THR A 30 12.70 6.69 -14.40
C THR A 30 14.15 6.20 -14.41
N GLN A 31 14.91 6.45 -13.34
CA GLN A 31 16.30 5.99 -13.18
C GLN A 31 16.42 4.61 -12.54
N SER A 32 15.34 4.05 -11.98
CA SER A 32 15.33 2.71 -11.38
C SER A 32 14.82 1.67 -12.39
N GLY A 33 15.69 0.75 -12.80
CA GLY A 33 15.45 -0.27 -13.84
C GLY A 33 14.56 -1.45 -13.43
N GLY A 34 13.64 -1.30 -12.47
CA GLY A 34 12.96 -2.41 -11.77
C GLY A 34 11.46 -2.56 -12.02
N ARG A 35 10.91 -2.03 -13.13
CA ARG A 35 9.44 -2.01 -13.35
C ARG A 35 8.80 -3.41 -13.30
N SER A 36 9.47 -4.41 -13.87
CA SER A 36 8.98 -5.80 -13.90
C SER A 36 9.02 -6.51 -12.54
N GLU A 37 10.00 -6.19 -11.69
CA GLU A 37 10.09 -6.75 -10.34
C GLU A 37 8.96 -6.23 -9.45
N PHE A 38 8.62 -4.94 -9.60
CA PHE A 38 7.48 -4.34 -8.91
C PHE A 38 6.14 -4.98 -9.33
N GLU A 39 5.91 -5.18 -10.62
CA GLU A 39 4.71 -5.86 -11.12
C GLU A 39 4.61 -7.30 -10.58
N ASN A 40 5.73 -8.03 -10.53
CA ASN A 40 5.76 -9.36 -9.94
C ASN A 40 5.46 -9.36 -8.44
N LEU A 41 5.97 -8.38 -7.70
CA LEU A 41 5.67 -8.22 -6.27
C LEU A 41 4.18 -7.95 -6.05
N VAL A 42 3.61 -7.02 -6.82
CA VAL A 42 2.18 -6.70 -6.78
C VAL A 42 1.33 -7.95 -6.99
N ASN A 43 1.59 -8.71 -8.06
CA ASN A 43 0.80 -9.90 -8.39
C ASN A 43 0.86 -10.99 -7.31
N ARG A 44 2.00 -11.13 -6.62
CA ARG A 44 2.15 -12.10 -5.52
C ARG A 44 1.51 -11.64 -4.22
N SER A 45 1.39 -10.32 -4.02
CA SER A 45 0.89 -9.75 -2.76
C SER A 45 -0.59 -10.04 -2.52
N GLU A 46 -1.39 -10.16 -3.57
CA GLU A 46 -2.82 -10.52 -3.48
C GLU A 46 -3.05 -11.84 -2.71
N LEU A 47 -2.19 -12.84 -2.93
CA LEU A 47 -2.28 -14.12 -2.21
C LEU A 47 -1.97 -13.96 -0.71
N ILE A 48 -1.07 -13.04 -0.35
CA ILE A 48 -0.71 -12.75 1.04
C ILE A 48 -1.88 -12.06 1.74
N PHE A 49 -2.51 -11.07 1.10
CA PHE A 49 -3.68 -10.39 1.66
C PHE A 49 -4.85 -11.35 1.85
N SER A 50 -5.18 -12.15 0.82
CA SER A 50 -6.25 -13.14 0.92
C SER A 50 -6.01 -14.14 2.05
N HIS A 51 -4.76 -14.57 2.24
CA HIS A 51 -4.40 -15.44 3.36
C HIS A 51 -4.57 -14.73 4.71
N GLY A 52 -4.14 -13.48 4.83
CA GLY A 52 -4.28 -12.65 6.02
C GLY A 52 -5.74 -12.48 6.45
N GLU A 53 -6.62 -12.18 5.51
CA GLU A 53 -8.07 -12.11 5.77
C GLU A 53 -8.62 -13.45 6.24
N ARG A 54 -8.24 -14.55 5.56
CA ARG A 54 -8.72 -15.91 5.87
C ARG A 54 -8.34 -16.37 7.28
N ILE A 55 -7.21 -15.93 7.82
CA ILE A 55 -6.78 -16.27 9.18
C ILE A 55 -7.27 -15.26 10.24
N GLY A 56 -8.04 -14.24 9.84
CA GLY A 56 -8.57 -13.22 10.74
C GLY A 56 -7.54 -12.18 11.20
N LEU A 57 -6.46 -11.98 10.43
CA LEU A 57 -5.41 -11.02 10.75
C LEU A 57 -5.86 -9.56 10.54
N GLY A 58 -6.80 -9.34 9.63
CA GLY A 58 -7.29 -8.02 9.24
C GLY A 58 -8.13 -8.08 7.96
N SER A 59 -8.36 -6.93 7.35
CA SER A 59 -9.12 -6.79 6.10
C SER A 59 -8.47 -5.85 5.10
N THR A 60 -8.73 -6.10 3.81
CA THR A 60 -8.43 -5.19 2.69
C THR A 60 -9.47 -4.07 2.53
N ILE A 61 -10.51 -4.04 3.37
CA ILE A 61 -11.56 -3.02 3.37
C ILE A 61 -11.14 -1.86 4.27
N TYR A 62 -10.87 -0.69 3.68
CA TYR A 62 -10.50 0.53 4.40
C TYR A 62 -10.88 1.78 3.62
N GLU A 63 -10.84 2.92 4.32
CA GLU A 63 -10.93 4.26 3.73
C GLU A 63 -9.60 4.99 3.93
N LEU A 64 -9.08 5.62 2.87
CA LEU A 64 -7.89 6.47 2.96
C LEU A 64 -8.27 7.89 3.35
N ILE A 65 -7.96 8.26 4.59
CA ILE A 65 -8.17 9.63 5.11
C ILE A 65 -6.84 10.39 5.06
N ARG A 66 -6.79 11.46 4.27
CA ARG A 66 -5.61 12.31 4.18
C ARG A 66 -5.59 13.32 5.32
N LEU A 67 -4.61 13.19 6.21
CA LEU A 67 -4.36 14.16 7.26
C LEU A 67 -3.42 15.25 6.75
N THR A 68 -3.89 16.49 6.79
CA THR A 68 -3.06 17.68 6.54
C THR A 68 -3.23 18.63 7.70
N ARG A 69 -2.14 19.29 8.10
CA ARG A 69 -2.25 20.41 9.04
C ARG A 69 -3.04 21.54 8.36
N GLU A 70 -4.15 21.97 8.95
CA GLU A 70 -4.76 23.24 8.57
C GLU A 70 -3.76 24.36 8.84
N ARG A 71 -3.50 25.20 7.84
CA ARG A 71 -2.75 26.43 8.06
C ARG A 71 -3.69 27.40 8.77
N GLU A 72 -3.44 27.67 10.05
CA GLU A 72 -3.89 28.91 10.70
C GLU A 72 -3.25 30.13 10.05
#